data_AF-A0A3E2W4N0-F1
#
_entry.id   AF-A0A3E2W4N0-F1
#
_cell.length_a   1.000
_cell.length_b   1.000
_cell.length_c   1.000
_cell.angle_alpha   90.00
_cell.angle_beta   90.00
_cell.angle_gamma   90.00
#
_symmetry.space_group_name_H-M   'P 1'
#
loop_
_entity.id
_entity.type
_entity.pdbx_description
1 polymer ?
#
loop_
_entity_poly.entity_id
_entity_poly.type
_entity_poly.pdbx_seq_one_letter_code
_entity_poly.pdbx_strand_id
1 'polypeptide(L)'
;MTVKEVFKKAVIAGADPLSITELGFAYLNDIGTWNININSQNTGCRDKTITVEQLLDIFEHHCTCFRTQNDCFEEKRKEMIQLLKEQDPQAVIDFN
;
A
#
# COMPACT_ATOMS: atom_id res chain seq x y z
N MET A 1 -12.23 -6.57 -2.43
CA MET A 1 -12.38 -5.15 -2.79
C MET A 1 -11.16 -4.72 -3.58
N THR A 2 -11.23 -3.60 -4.29
CA THR A 2 -10.09 -3.07 -5.05
C THR A 2 -9.38 -1.97 -4.26
N VAL A 3 -8.12 -1.72 -4.59
CA VAL A 3 -7.34 -0.60 -4.03
C VAL A 3 -8.07 0.75 -4.24
N LYS A 4 -8.76 0.91 -5.37
CA LYS A 4 -9.55 2.11 -5.70
C LYS A 4 -10.74 2.30 -4.75
N GLU A 5 -11.39 1.22 -4.33
CA GLU A 5 -12.52 1.27 -3.39
C GLU A 5 -12.06 1.70 -1.98
N VAL A 6 -10.86 1.28 -1.57
CA VAL A 6 -10.27 1.65 -0.27
C VAL A 6 -9.91 3.13 -0.25
N PHE A 7 -9.07 3.60 -1.18
CA PHE A 7 -8.49 4.95 -1.07
C PHE A 7 -9.30 6.04 -1.76
N LYS A 8 -10.17 5.70 -2.72
CA LYS A 8 -10.98 6.66 -3.50
C LYS A 8 -10.15 7.82 -4.09
N LYS A 9 -8.86 7.57 -4.33
CA LYS A 9 -7.84 8.53 -4.79
C LYS A 9 -6.98 7.89 -5.87
N ALA A 10 -6.22 8.73 -6.59
CA ALA A 10 -5.24 8.26 -7.54
C ALA A 10 -4.11 7.53 -6.79
N VAL A 11 -3.95 6.25 -7.10
CA VAL A 11 -2.92 5.36 -6.59
C VAL A 11 -2.50 4.44 -7.71
N ILE A 12 -1.22 4.10 -7.76
CA ILE A 12 -0.68 3.09 -8.66
C ILE A 12 -0.39 1.89 -7.78
N ALA A 13 -1.04 0.76 -8.07
CA ALA A 13 -0.92 -0.43 -7.26
C ALA A 13 -0.82 -1.66 -8.15
N GLY A 14 0.00 -2.63 -7.72
CA GLY A 14 0.17 -3.88 -8.42
C GLY A 14 0.81 -4.95 -7.54
N ALA A 15 0.59 -6.20 -7.92
CA ALA A 15 1.25 -7.35 -7.34
C ALA A 15 2.11 -8.04 -8.40
N ASP A 16 3.44 -7.95 -8.21
CA ASP A 16 4.47 -8.38 -9.15
C ASP A 16 5.56 -9.16 -8.41
N PRO A 17 6.38 -9.98 -9.10
CA PRO A 17 7.51 -10.65 -8.47
C PRO A 17 8.58 -9.62 -8.07
N LEU A 18 8.87 -9.51 -6.76
CA LEU A 18 9.83 -8.55 -6.22
C LEU A 18 10.98 -9.25 -5.50
N SER A 19 12.19 -8.70 -5.60
CA SER A 19 13.39 -9.22 -4.92
C SER A 19 13.53 -8.73 -3.47
N ILE A 20 12.42 -8.63 -2.74
CA ILE A 20 12.35 -8.21 -1.32
C ILE A 20 11.81 -9.36 -0.46
N THR A 21 12.09 -9.34 0.84
CA THR A 21 11.57 -10.33 1.78
C THR A 21 10.19 -9.97 2.30
N GLU A 22 9.91 -8.67 2.39
CA GLU A 22 8.66 -8.11 2.88
C GLU A 22 7.49 -8.45 1.95
N LEU A 23 6.26 -8.34 2.48
CA LEU A 23 5.05 -8.56 1.69
C LEU A 23 4.90 -7.50 0.59
N GLY A 24 5.39 -6.30 0.82
CA GLY A 24 5.33 -5.20 -0.13
C GLY A 24 5.89 -3.93 0.47
N PHE A 25 5.87 -2.86 -0.32
CA PHE A 25 6.23 -1.53 0.12
C PHE A 25 5.34 -0.49 -0.55
N ALA A 26 5.21 0.67 0.10
CA ALA A 26 4.55 1.83 -0.46
C ALA A 26 5.53 3.00 -0.54
N TYR A 27 5.40 3.83 -1.57
CA TYR A 27 6.12 5.10 -1.59
C TYR A 27 5.32 6.21 -2.25
N LEU A 28 5.47 7.41 -1.71
CA LEU A 28 4.93 8.63 -2.29
C LEU A 28 5.91 9.13 -3.36
N ASN A 29 5.50 9.14 -4.63
CA ASN A 29 6.37 9.55 -5.74
C ASN A 29 6.58 11.06 -5.80
N ASP A 30 7.43 11.50 -6.72
CA ASP A 30 7.83 12.89 -6.92
C ASP A 30 6.68 13.86 -7.21
N ILE A 31 5.56 13.36 -7.74
CA ILE A 31 4.33 14.13 -8.03
C ILE A 31 3.22 13.94 -6.98
N GLY A 32 3.50 13.28 -5.85
CA GLY A 32 2.56 13.14 -4.75
C GLY A 32 1.48 12.06 -4.92
N THR A 33 1.71 11.07 -5.78
CA THR A 33 0.88 9.85 -5.96
C THR A 33 1.50 8.67 -5.21
N TRP A 34 0.66 7.86 -4.56
CA TRP A 34 1.11 6.63 -3.91
C TRP A 34 1.33 5.51 -4.91
N ASN A 35 2.52 4.92 -4.87
CA ASN A 35 2.85 3.65 -5.50
C ASN A 35 2.86 2.55 -4.45
N ILE A 36 2.07 1.50 -4.64
CA ILE A 36 1.93 0.36 -3.73
C ILE A 36 2.35 -0.89 -4.50
N ASN A 37 3.42 -1.55 -4.06
CA ASN A 37 3.97 -2.71 -4.74
C ASN A 37 3.91 -3.90 -3.80
N ILE A 38 3.13 -4.92 -4.17
CA ILE A 38 3.00 -6.17 -3.43
C ILE A 38 3.91 -7.21 -4.07
N ASN A 39 4.68 -7.91 -3.24
CA ASN A 39 5.51 -9.01 -3.68
C ASN A 39 4.64 -10.25 -3.90
N SER A 40 4.36 -10.57 -5.16
CA SER A 40 3.55 -11.73 -5.53
C SER A 40 4.20 -13.08 -5.22
N GLN A 41 5.49 -13.10 -4.83
CA GLN A 41 6.21 -14.30 -4.41
C GLN A 41 6.17 -14.50 -2.89
N ASN A 42 5.71 -13.51 -2.12
CA ASN A 42 5.60 -13.62 -0.67
C ASN A 42 4.41 -14.52 -0.29
N THR A 43 4.58 -15.38 0.71
CA THR A 43 3.52 -16.32 1.16
C THR A 43 2.27 -15.65 1.71
N GLY A 44 2.39 -14.39 2.13
CA GLY A 44 1.30 -13.53 2.55
C GLY A 44 0.47 -12.97 1.38
N CYS A 45 0.93 -13.09 0.13
CA CYS A 45 0.17 -12.74 -1.06
C CYS A 45 -0.36 -14.02 -1.71
N ARG A 46 -1.69 -14.12 -1.88
CA ARG A 46 -2.34 -15.25 -2.55
C ARG A 46 -3.21 -14.73 -3.68
N ASP A 47 -3.01 -15.27 -4.88
CA ASP A 47 -3.76 -14.86 -6.09
C ASP A 47 -3.76 -13.34 -6.32
N LYS A 48 -2.61 -12.69 -6.05
CA LYS A 48 -2.44 -11.22 -6.12
C LYS A 48 -3.39 -10.45 -5.19
N THR A 49 -3.73 -11.05 -4.06
CA THR A 49 -4.53 -10.43 -3.00
C THR A 49 -3.79 -10.42 -1.66
N ILE A 50 -4.14 -9.46 -0.81
CA ILE A 50 -3.72 -9.34 0.59
C ILE A 50 -4.88 -8.82 1.44
N THR A 51 -4.81 -8.93 2.76
CA THR A 51 -5.80 -8.33 3.67
C THR A 51 -5.56 -6.83 3.88
N VAL A 52 -6.58 -6.12 4.37
CA VAL A 52 -6.44 -4.73 4.83
C VAL A 52 -5.37 -4.61 5.90
N GLU A 53 -5.32 -5.53 6.87
CA GLU A 53 -4.33 -5.54 7.95
C GLU A 53 -2.90 -5.62 7.40
N GLN A 54 -2.68 -6.45 6.38
CA GLN A 54 -1.40 -6.56 5.70
C GLN A 54 -1.01 -5.27 4.97
N LEU A 55 -1.97 -4.60 4.32
CA LEU A 55 -1.71 -3.31 3.67
C LEU A 55 -1.42 -2.21 4.70
N LEU A 56 -2.10 -2.24 5.84
CA LEU A 56 -1.85 -1.33 6.96
C LEU A 56 -0.41 -1.48 7.47
N ASP A 57 0.05 -2.71 7.68
CA ASP A 57 1.43 -2.99 8.10
C ASP A 57 2.47 -2.40 7.13
N ILE A 58 2.22 -2.52 5.82
CA ILE A 58 3.06 -1.91 4.78
C ILE A 58 3.14 -0.38 4.97
N PHE A 59 2.02 0.29 5.22
CA PHE A 59 2.02 1.74 5.48
C PHE A 59 2.67 2.09 6.82
N GLU A 60 2.59 1.22 7.83
CA GLU A 60 3.16 1.44 9.17
C GLU A 60 4.68 1.16 9.22
N HIS A 61 5.23 0.29 8.38
CA HIS A 61 6.62 -0.15 8.49
C HIS A 61 7.44 -0.13 7.19
N HIS A 62 6.79 -0.17 6.03
CA HIS A 62 7.45 -0.35 4.73
C HIS A 62 7.10 0.78 3.74
N CYS A 63 7.14 2.00 4.26
CA CYS A 63 6.63 3.20 3.61
C CYS A 63 7.71 4.29 3.52
N THR A 64 7.91 4.88 2.33
CA THR A 64 8.90 5.95 2.11
C THR A 64 8.36 7.04 1.16
N CYS A 65 9.16 8.06 0.86
CA CYS A 65 8.80 9.05 -0.15
C CYS A 65 10.00 9.55 -0.95
N PHE A 66 9.69 10.16 -2.10
CA PHE A 66 10.65 10.97 -2.84
C PHE A 66 11.06 12.20 -2.04
N ARG A 67 12.31 12.65 -2.19
CA ARG A 67 12.87 13.76 -1.40
C ARG A 67 12.05 15.05 -1.46
N THR A 68 11.38 15.31 -2.59
CA THR A 68 10.52 16.49 -2.80
C THR A 68 9.20 16.44 -2.02
N GLN A 69 8.86 15.29 -1.41
CA GLN A 69 7.62 15.08 -0.68
C GLN A 69 7.80 14.96 0.83
N ASN A 70 9.02 15.11 1.36
CA ASN A 70 9.32 14.94 2.79
C ASN A 70 8.39 15.78 3.68
N ASP A 71 8.11 17.02 3.28
CA ASP A 71 7.32 17.97 4.09
C ASP A 71 5.85 17.55 4.24
N CYS A 72 5.29 16.78 3.30
CA CYS A 72 3.90 16.34 3.32
C CYS A 72 3.74 14.82 3.54
N PHE A 73 4.84 14.09 3.63
CA PHE A 73 4.85 12.63 3.68
C PHE A 73 4.06 12.08 4.88
N GLU A 74 4.38 12.54 6.09
CA GLU A 74 3.75 12.04 7.31
C GLU A 74 2.25 12.35 7.37
N GLU A 75 1.83 13.51 6.87
CA GLU A 75 0.42 13.87 6.77
C GLU A 75 -0.31 12.92 5.82
N LYS A 76 0.21 12.76 4.60
CA LYS A 76 -0.36 11.87 3.58
C LYS A 76 -0.36 10.41 4.04
N ARG A 77 0.68 9.97 4.73
CA ARG A 77 0.79 8.61 5.26
C ARG A 77 -0.27 8.36 6.32
N LYS A 78 -0.48 9.31 7.25
CA LYS A 78 -1.53 9.23 8.27
C LYS A 78 -2.93 9.16 7.64
N GLU A 79 -3.17 9.91 6.57
CA GLU A 79 -4.42 9.83 5.81
C GLU A 79 -4.66 8.40 5.28
N MET A 80 -3.66 7.78 4.65
CA MET A 80 -3.80 6.42 4.13
C MET A 80 -4.03 5.39 5.25
N ILE A 81 -3.29 5.51 6.36
CA ILE A 81 -3.46 4.67 7.54
C ILE A 81 -4.88 4.79 8.12
N GLN A 82 -5.42 6.01 8.20
CA GLN A 82 -6.77 6.24 8.72
C GLN A 82 -7.82 5.57 7.84
N LEU A 83 -7.71 5.71 6.51
CA LEU A 83 -8.62 5.06 5.55
C LEU A 83 -8.61 3.53 5.67
N LEU A 84 -7.45 2.94 5.95
CA LEU A 84 -7.32 1.49 6.18
C LEU A 84 -7.91 1.06 7.52
N LYS A 85 -7.71 1.83 8.59
CA LYS A 85 -8.26 1.57 9.93
C LYS A 85 -9.79 1.63 9.99
N GLU A 86 -10.42 2.29 9.02
CA GLU A 86 -11.87 2.34 8.88
C GLU A 86 -12.47 1.11 8.18
N GLN A 87 -11.64 0.25 7.59
CA GLN A 87 -12.08 -0.99 6.93
C GLN A 87 -12.04 -2.18 7.90
N ASP A 88 -12.71 -3.27 7.52
CA ASP A 88 -12.53 -4.57 8.18
C ASP A 88 -11.08 -5.08 7.94
N PRO A 89 -10.28 -5.31 8.99
CA PRO A 89 -8.89 -5.77 8.86
C PRO A 89 -8.73 -7.06 8.05
N GLN A 90 -9.75 -7.93 8.05
CA GLN A 90 -9.72 -9.22 7.34
C GLN A 90 -10.29 -9.12 5.91
N ALA A 91 -10.79 -7.96 5.50
CA ALA A 91 -11.24 -7.77 4.12
C ALA A 91 -10.07 -7.94 3.14
N VAL A 92 -10.33 -8.67 2.06
CA VAL A 92 -9.34 -8.96 1.02
C VAL A 92 -9.34 -7.87 -0.04
N ILE A 93 -8.15 -7.36 -0.35
CA ILE A 93 -7.87 -6.37 -1.38
C ILE A 93 -7.22 -7.07 -2.58
N ASP A 94 -7.79 -6.85 -3.76
CA ASP A 94 -7.33 -7.37 -5.04
C ASP A 94 -6.40 -6.34 -5.73
N PHE A 95 -5.25 -6.83 -6.18
CA PHE A 95 -4.20 -6.09 -6.91
C PHE A 95 -4.00 -6.59 -8.36
N ASN A 96 -4.96 -7.34 -8.90
CA ASN A 96 -5.01 -7.66 -10.34
C ASN A 96 -5.35 -6.46 -11.23
#